data_AF-A0A524CC77-F1
#
_entry.id   AF-A0A524CC77-F1
#
_cell.length_a   1.000
_cell.length_b   1.000
_cell.length_c   1.000
_cell.angle_alpha   90.00
_cell.angle_beta   90.00
_cell.angle_gamma   90.00
#
_symmetry.space_group_name_H-M   'P 1'
#
loop_
_entity.id
_entity.type
_entity.pdbx_description
1 polymer ?
#
loop_
_entity_poly.entity_id
_entity_poly.type
_entity_poly.pdbx_seq_one_letter_code
_entity_poly.pdbx_strand_id
1 'polypeptide(L)'
;MKILKIIRTKAVIFLVQIALLSVLIIIFGYSFEIEFDGSISEERKQIIQFLGNYVMFDGFNDTLLIYCLWLVVVTIPIIIFRKVKRVYSMNLLTFFVPNFFFYVFLSRYSPLYFNQNFGQLIFDTIILALVLIAYSFIFSLVVNFIRKKTKKEEPFQIRDIDKKVVSICPQCGTKFDSKPLYCYKCNAKLIDETPSVSKKKAKNESL
;
A
#
# COMPACT_ATOMS: atom_id res chain seq x y z
N MET A 1 3.43 -13.25 -11.86
CA MET A 1 4.64 -12.48 -11.46
C MET A 1 4.90 -11.17 -12.24
N LYS A 2 4.58 -11.06 -13.55
CA LYS A 2 4.85 -9.83 -14.34
C LYS A 2 3.99 -8.62 -13.94
N ILE A 3 2.70 -8.83 -13.68
CA ILE A 3 1.73 -7.76 -13.31
C ILE A 3 2.12 -7.04 -12.01
N LEU A 4 2.53 -7.79 -10.97
CA LEU A 4 3.02 -7.22 -9.70
C LEU A 4 4.29 -6.36 -9.85
N LYS A 5 5.11 -6.60 -10.89
CA LYS A 5 6.26 -5.75 -11.18
C LYS A 5 5.83 -4.44 -11.85
N ILE A 6 4.84 -4.50 -12.75
CA ILE A 6 4.28 -3.34 -13.45
C ILE A 6 3.59 -2.39 -12.46
N ILE A 7 2.79 -2.92 -11.52
CA ILE A 7 2.09 -2.13 -10.50
C ILE A 7 3.07 -1.38 -9.57
N ARG A 8 4.30 -1.87 -9.43
CA ARG A 8 5.34 -1.22 -8.60
C ARG A 8 6.12 -0.13 -9.33
N THR A 9 5.77 0.18 -10.58
CA THR A 9 6.36 1.28 -11.33
C THR A 9 5.84 2.61 -10.79
N LYS A 10 6.72 3.61 -10.69
CA LYS A 10 6.37 4.95 -10.19
C LYS A 10 5.20 5.58 -10.95
N ALA A 11 5.20 5.47 -12.28
CA ALA A 11 4.16 6.01 -13.15
C ALA A 11 2.77 5.41 -12.84
N VAL A 12 2.68 4.09 -12.66
CA VAL A 12 1.39 3.44 -12.36
C VAL A 12 0.86 3.89 -11.00
N ILE A 13 1.71 3.97 -9.99
CA ILE A 13 1.30 4.43 -8.66
C ILE A 13 0.87 5.89 -8.69
N PHE A 14 1.60 6.75 -9.39
CA PHE A 14 1.20 8.14 -9.61
C PHE A 14 -0.18 8.24 -10.24
N LEU A 15 -0.43 7.49 -11.33
CA LEU A 15 -1.73 7.48 -12.01
C LEU A 15 -2.85 6.98 -11.10
N VAL A 16 -2.60 5.92 -10.32
CA VAL A 16 -3.57 5.39 -9.34
C VAL A 16 -3.86 6.42 -8.25
N GLN A 17 -2.85 7.13 -7.76
CA GLN A 17 -3.04 8.16 -6.73
C GLN A 17 -3.87 9.33 -7.24
N ILE A 18 -3.55 9.86 -8.43
CA ILE A 18 -4.32 10.95 -9.04
C ILE A 18 -5.74 10.50 -9.35
N ALA A 19 -5.93 9.32 -9.95
CA ALA A 19 -7.26 8.79 -10.26
C ALA A 19 -8.11 8.61 -8.98
N LEU A 20 -7.52 8.09 -7.90
CA LEU A 20 -8.21 7.98 -6.62
C LEU A 20 -8.60 9.36 -6.07
N LEU A 21 -7.68 10.33 -6.10
CA LEU A 21 -7.96 11.70 -5.65
C LEU A 21 -9.12 12.33 -6.43
N SER A 22 -9.11 12.20 -7.76
CA SER A 22 -10.19 12.69 -8.62
C SER A 22 -11.54 12.06 -8.27
N VAL A 23 -11.57 10.73 -8.11
CA VAL A 23 -12.79 10.00 -7.74
C VAL A 23 -13.31 10.45 -6.39
N LEU A 24 -12.43 10.61 -5.40
CA LEU A 24 -12.83 11.08 -4.07
C LEU A 24 -13.43 12.49 -4.12
N ILE A 25 -12.78 13.43 -4.82
CA ILE A 25 -13.31 14.80 -4.99
C ILE A 25 -14.71 14.78 -5.61
N ILE A 26 -14.92 13.97 -6.65
CA ILE A 26 -16.23 13.82 -7.31
C ILE A 26 -17.27 13.23 -6.35
N ILE A 27 -16.91 12.18 -5.60
CA ILE A 27 -17.83 11.52 -4.65
C ILE A 27 -18.27 12.48 -3.54
N PHE A 28 -17.37 13.31 -3.05
CA PHE A 28 -17.68 14.31 -2.03
C PHE A 28 -18.31 15.59 -2.60
N GLY A 29 -18.49 15.67 -3.93
CA GLY A 29 -19.07 16.83 -4.59
C GLY A 29 -18.26 18.11 -4.41
N TYR A 30 -16.95 17.99 -4.20
CA TYR A 30 -16.10 19.13 -3.92
C TYR A 30 -15.78 19.91 -5.20
N SER A 31 -16.03 21.22 -5.18
CA SER A 31 -15.62 22.15 -6.22
C SER A 31 -15.31 23.50 -5.60
N PHE A 32 -14.11 24.00 -5.88
CA PHE A 32 -13.75 25.39 -5.64
C PHE A 32 -14.24 26.25 -6.81
N GLU A 33 -14.51 27.54 -6.66
CA GLU A 33 -14.89 28.41 -7.79
C GLU A 33 -13.77 29.43 -8.06
N ILE A 34 -13.22 29.43 -9.27
CA ILE A 34 -12.17 30.37 -9.67
C ILE A 34 -12.80 31.49 -10.50
N GLU A 35 -12.63 32.73 -10.06
CA GLU A 35 -13.00 33.92 -10.82
C GLU A 35 -11.97 34.18 -11.92
N PHE A 36 -12.20 33.62 -13.10
CA PHE A 36 -11.29 33.73 -14.24
C PHE A 36 -11.33 35.12 -14.89
N ASP A 37 -10.17 35.55 -15.40
CA ASP A 37 -10.03 36.74 -16.23
C ASP A 37 -10.86 36.58 -17.54
N GLY A 38 -11.52 37.64 -18.01
CA GLY A 38 -12.58 37.57 -19.04
C GLY A 38 -12.18 37.11 -20.45
N SER A 39 -10.89 36.84 -20.73
CA SER A 39 -10.38 36.51 -22.07
C SER A 39 -9.98 35.04 -22.28
N ILE A 40 -10.28 34.17 -21.32
CA ILE A 40 -9.90 32.74 -21.37
C ILE A 40 -10.98 31.86 -22.03
N SER A 41 -10.56 30.85 -22.82
CA SER A 41 -11.49 29.88 -23.41
C SER A 41 -12.06 28.90 -22.38
N GLU A 42 -13.25 28.37 -22.64
CA GLU A 42 -13.95 27.47 -21.71
C GLU A 42 -13.18 26.17 -21.43
N GLU A 43 -12.49 25.61 -22.42
CA GLU A 43 -11.70 24.39 -22.23
C GLU A 43 -10.56 24.63 -21.24
N ARG A 44 -9.94 25.82 -21.30
CA ARG A 44 -8.87 26.20 -20.37
C ARG A 44 -9.41 26.45 -18.97
N LYS A 45 -10.59 27.08 -18.83
CA LYS A 45 -11.26 27.25 -17.54
C LYS A 45 -11.49 25.88 -16.89
N GLN A 46 -12.05 24.92 -17.64
CA GLN A 46 -12.32 23.58 -17.13
C GLN A 46 -11.05 22.86 -16.66
N ILE A 47 -9.96 22.93 -17.42
CA ILE A 47 -8.68 22.32 -17.04
C ILE A 47 -8.13 22.95 -15.76
N ILE A 48 -8.12 24.28 -15.67
CA ILE A 48 -7.61 24.99 -14.48
C ILE A 48 -8.51 24.71 -13.28
N GLN A 49 -9.83 24.71 -13.46
CA GLN A 49 -10.80 24.41 -12.43
C GLN A 49 -10.65 22.99 -11.88
N PHE A 50 -10.48 22.01 -12.78
CA PHE A 50 -10.21 20.62 -12.40
C PHE A 50 -8.93 20.49 -11.57
N LEU A 51 -7.86 21.19 -11.96
CA LEU A 51 -6.61 21.22 -11.18
C LEU A 51 -6.76 21.99 -9.86
N GLY A 52 -7.53 23.09 -9.87
CA GLY A 52 -7.83 23.90 -8.71
C GLY A 52 -8.53 23.10 -7.62
N ASN A 53 -9.44 22.19 -7.99
CA ASN A 53 -10.10 21.32 -7.01
C ASN A 53 -9.14 20.38 -6.25
N TYR A 54 -7.90 20.16 -6.72
CA TYR A 54 -6.89 19.42 -5.96
C TYR A 54 -6.12 20.25 -4.95
N VAL A 55 -6.11 21.58 -5.14
CA VAL A 55 -5.14 22.49 -4.50
C VAL A 55 -5.83 23.54 -3.64
N MET A 56 -6.90 24.12 -4.17
CA MET A 56 -7.65 25.22 -3.59
C MET A 56 -8.66 24.71 -2.57
N PHE A 57 -8.95 25.54 -1.58
CA PHE A 57 -10.01 25.39 -0.59
C PHE A 57 -10.36 26.74 0.01
N ASP A 58 -11.63 26.92 0.39
CA ASP A 58 -12.08 28.10 1.10
C ASP A 58 -12.75 27.71 2.43
N GLY A 59 -12.31 28.35 3.51
CA GLY A 59 -12.79 28.05 4.84
C GLY A 59 -12.35 26.69 5.41
N PHE A 60 -12.80 26.45 6.65
CA PHE A 60 -12.29 25.36 7.48
C PHE A 60 -12.72 23.96 7.00
N ASN A 61 -13.97 23.80 6.57
CA ASN A 61 -14.51 22.51 6.18
C ASN A 61 -13.83 21.97 4.91
N ASP A 62 -13.64 22.84 3.91
CA ASP A 62 -12.98 22.49 2.65
C ASP A 62 -11.51 22.16 2.89
N THR A 63 -10.83 22.93 3.75
CA THR A 63 -9.47 22.65 4.19
C THR A 63 -9.38 21.24 4.79
N LEU A 64 -10.24 20.92 5.76
CA LEU A 64 -10.25 19.60 6.38
C LEU A 64 -10.52 18.48 5.37
N LEU A 65 -11.50 18.68 4.48
CA LEU A 65 -11.84 17.71 3.45
C LEU A 65 -10.63 17.43 2.55
N ILE A 66 -10.05 18.47 1.94
CA ILE A 66 -8.90 18.33 1.03
C ILE A 66 -7.71 17.70 1.74
N TYR A 67 -7.41 18.10 2.97
CA TYR A 67 -6.33 17.49 3.75
C TYR A 67 -6.61 16.00 3.97
N CYS A 68 -7.81 15.62 4.39
CA CYS A 68 -8.20 14.23 4.57
C CYS A 68 -8.08 13.42 3.27
N LEU A 69 -8.53 13.96 2.13
CA LEU A 69 -8.44 13.28 0.83
C LEU A 69 -6.98 13.03 0.43
N TRP A 70 -6.12 14.05 0.57
CA TRP A 70 -4.70 13.90 0.33
C TRP A 70 -4.06 12.88 1.26
N LEU A 71 -4.39 12.88 2.55
CA LEU A 71 -3.92 11.91 3.53
C LEU A 71 -4.26 10.47 3.14
N VAL A 72 -5.49 10.23 2.66
CA VAL A 72 -5.89 8.92 2.12
C VAL A 72 -5.01 8.53 0.93
N VAL A 73 -4.81 9.43 -0.04
CA VAL A 73 -4.05 9.14 -1.27
C VAL A 73 -2.57 8.87 -0.99
N VAL A 74 -1.96 9.55 -0.03
CA VAL A 74 -0.53 9.35 0.33
C VAL A 74 -0.28 8.06 1.11
N THR A 75 -1.33 7.36 1.58
CA THR A 75 -1.18 6.04 2.21
C THR A 75 -0.78 4.95 1.21
N ILE A 76 -1.14 5.10 -0.07
CA ILE A 76 -0.90 4.07 -1.09
C ILE A 76 0.60 3.74 -1.19
N PRO A 77 1.52 4.70 -1.38
CA PRO A 77 2.94 4.38 -1.47
C PRO A 77 3.51 3.84 -0.15
N ILE A 78 2.94 4.22 1.00
CA ILE A 78 3.35 3.73 2.34
C ILE A 78 3.08 2.22 2.45
N ILE A 79 1.93 1.77 1.97
CA ILE A 79 1.56 0.36 1.95
C ILE A 79 2.39 -0.40 0.91
N ILE A 80 2.62 0.16 -0.28
CA ILE A 80 3.32 -0.54 -1.37
C ILE A 80 4.83 -0.64 -1.13
N PHE A 81 5.47 0.43 -0.65
CA PHE A 81 6.93 0.50 -0.50
C PHE A 81 7.38 0.21 0.93
N ARG A 82 8.53 -0.46 1.05
CA ARG A 82 9.20 -0.68 2.35
C ARG A 82 10.18 0.42 2.73
N LYS A 83 10.80 1.06 1.73
CA LYS A 83 11.82 2.10 1.96
C LYS A 83 11.13 3.45 2.08
N VAL A 84 11.27 4.10 3.24
CA VAL A 84 10.73 5.45 3.52
C VAL A 84 11.14 6.44 2.43
N LYS A 85 12.39 6.33 1.94
CA LYS A 85 12.89 7.20 0.85
C LYS A 85 12.03 7.20 -0.41
N ARG A 86 11.49 6.02 -0.74
CA ARG A 86 10.68 5.84 -1.95
C ARG A 86 9.24 6.33 -1.73
N VAL A 87 8.74 6.22 -0.51
CA VAL A 87 7.42 6.71 -0.11
C VAL A 87 7.36 8.22 -0.29
N TYR A 88 8.24 8.98 0.39
CA TYR A 88 8.18 10.44 0.32
C TYR A 88 8.42 10.94 -1.12
N SER A 89 9.34 10.31 -1.86
CA SER A 89 9.61 10.68 -3.25
C SER A 89 8.38 10.53 -4.14
N MET A 90 7.54 9.52 -3.88
CA MET A 90 6.30 9.33 -4.64
C MET A 90 5.20 10.28 -4.19
N ASN A 91 5.00 10.44 -2.88
CA ASN A 91 3.99 11.35 -2.35
C ASN A 91 4.27 12.80 -2.78
N LEU A 92 5.54 13.25 -2.72
CA LEU A 92 5.92 14.57 -3.20
C LEU A 92 5.73 14.71 -4.71
N LEU A 93 6.05 13.71 -5.53
CA LEU A 93 5.80 13.77 -6.98
C LEU A 93 4.29 13.94 -7.27
N THR A 94 3.46 13.11 -6.64
CA THR A 94 2.00 13.16 -6.80
C THR A 94 1.41 14.47 -6.33
N PHE A 95 1.98 15.07 -5.29
CA PHE A 95 1.57 16.38 -4.80
C PHE A 95 2.04 17.52 -5.72
N PHE A 96 3.34 17.57 -6.05
CA PHE A 96 3.92 18.70 -6.77
C PHE A 96 3.49 18.78 -8.23
N VAL A 97 3.28 17.67 -8.92
CA VAL A 97 2.93 17.69 -10.35
C VAL A 97 1.62 18.44 -10.63
N PRO A 98 0.47 18.11 -10.01
CA PRO A 98 -0.77 18.86 -10.24
C PRO A 98 -0.66 20.31 -9.76
N ASN A 99 -0.02 20.57 -8.63
CA ASN A 99 0.22 21.93 -8.11
C ASN A 99 1.04 22.78 -9.09
N PHE A 100 2.11 22.21 -9.67
CA PHE A 100 2.94 22.89 -10.65
C PHE A 100 2.15 23.29 -11.89
N PHE A 101 1.39 22.34 -12.47
CA PHE A 101 0.59 22.64 -13.65
C PHE A 101 -0.55 23.63 -13.35
N PHE A 102 -1.16 23.54 -12.17
CA PHE A 102 -2.14 24.52 -11.71
C PHE A 102 -1.53 25.93 -11.71
N TYR A 103 -0.38 26.13 -11.07
CA TYR A 103 0.27 27.43 -11.02
C TYR A 103 0.70 27.96 -12.38
N VAL A 104 1.28 27.11 -13.23
CA VAL A 104 1.69 27.51 -14.57
C VAL A 104 0.50 27.95 -15.41
N PHE A 105 -0.64 27.23 -15.34
CA PHE A 105 -1.81 27.60 -16.10
C PHE A 105 -2.54 28.81 -15.52
N LEU A 106 -2.69 28.89 -14.20
CA LEU A 106 -3.35 30.01 -13.55
C LEU A 106 -2.57 31.33 -13.78
N SER A 107 -1.25 31.31 -13.57
CA SER A 107 -0.40 32.49 -13.81
C SER A 107 -0.40 32.96 -15.26
N ARG A 108 -0.53 32.04 -16.22
CA ARG A 108 -0.53 32.35 -17.65
C ARG A 108 -1.87 32.87 -18.15
N TYR A 109 -2.97 32.28 -17.67
CA TYR A 109 -4.30 32.51 -18.26
C TYR A 109 -5.24 33.33 -17.36
N SER A 110 -4.93 33.49 -16.08
CA SER A 110 -5.65 34.38 -15.16
C SER A 110 -4.67 35.16 -14.28
N PRO A 111 -3.78 35.99 -14.89
CA PRO A 111 -2.73 36.68 -14.16
C PRO A 111 -3.26 37.64 -13.08
N LEU A 112 -4.43 38.27 -13.26
CA LEU A 112 -5.00 39.16 -12.25
C LEU A 112 -5.36 38.37 -10.98
N TYR A 113 -6.14 37.32 -11.13
CA TYR A 113 -6.50 36.41 -10.03
C TYR A 113 -5.26 35.80 -9.37
N PHE A 114 -4.30 35.33 -10.18
CA PHE A 114 -3.06 34.72 -9.69
C PHE A 114 -2.28 35.70 -8.81
N ASN A 115 -2.02 36.91 -9.29
CA ASN A 115 -1.20 37.89 -8.55
C ASN A 115 -1.85 38.34 -7.24
N GLN A 116 -3.19 38.43 -7.20
CA GLN A 116 -3.93 38.78 -5.99
C GLN A 116 -3.85 37.67 -4.93
N ASN A 117 -3.90 36.40 -5.34
CA ASN A 117 -4.00 35.26 -4.43
C ASN A 117 -2.68 34.52 -4.21
N PHE A 118 -1.61 34.84 -4.96
CA PHE A 118 -0.35 34.09 -4.98
C PHE A 118 0.25 33.81 -3.60
N GLY A 119 0.21 34.80 -2.70
CA GLY A 119 0.74 34.65 -1.34
C GLY A 119 0.02 33.54 -0.56
N GLN A 120 -1.31 33.56 -0.57
CA GLN A 120 -2.14 32.55 0.09
C GLN A 120 -1.97 31.18 -0.57
N LEU A 121 -2.01 31.13 -1.91
CA LEU A 121 -1.80 29.91 -2.69
C LEU A 121 -0.51 29.17 -2.29
N ILE A 122 0.61 29.89 -2.29
CA ILE A 122 1.91 29.31 -1.91
C ILE A 122 1.91 28.88 -0.45
N PHE A 123 1.35 29.69 0.44
CA PHE A 123 1.30 29.39 1.86
C PHE A 123 0.53 28.09 2.13
N ASP A 124 -0.66 27.95 1.55
CA ASP A 124 -1.51 26.76 1.65
C ASP A 124 -0.80 25.51 1.11
N THR A 125 -0.10 25.66 -0.03
CA THR A 125 0.68 24.58 -0.63
C THR A 125 1.84 24.13 0.25
N ILE A 126 2.56 25.08 0.88
CA ILE A 126 3.68 24.78 1.77
C ILE A 126 3.16 24.06 3.02
N ILE A 127 2.08 24.53 3.63
CA ILE A 127 1.51 23.90 4.83
C ILE A 127 1.08 22.47 4.50
N LEU A 128 0.31 22.28 3.43
CA LEU A 128 -0.15 20.96 3.03
C LEU A 128 1.04 20.04 2.72
N ALA A 129 2.07 20.52 2.02
CA ALA A 129 3.29 19.74 1.77
C ALA A 129 3.98 19.29 3.06
N LEU A 130 4.10 20.18 4.05
CA LEU A 130 4.69 19.85 5.36
C LEU A 130 3.87 18.79 6.09
N VAL A 131 2.53 18.92 6.09
CA VAL A 131 1.63 17.92 6.67
C VAL A 131 1.79 16.56 5.99
N LEU A 132 1.87 16.52 4.65
CA LEU A 132 2.05 15.27 3.92
C LEU A 132 3.42 14.61 4.19
N ILE A 133 4.48 15.40 4.35
CA ILE A 133 5.82 14.90 4.72
C ILE A 133 5.78 14.31 6.13
N ALA A 134 5.26 15.05 7.11
CA ALA A 134 5.17 14.62 8.50
C ALA A 134 4.34 13.35 8.62
N TYR A 135 3.16 13.32 8.00
CA TYR A 135 2.29 12.14 7.97
C TYR A 135 2.98 10.95 7.31
N SER A 136 3.60 11.15 6.13
CA SER A 136 4.30 10.08 5.42
C SER A 136 5.42 9.47 6.26
N PHE A 137 6.16 10.29 7.00
CA PHE A 137 7.23 9.84 7.88
C PHE A 137 6.69 9.04 9.06
N ILE A 138 5.77 9.62 9.84
CA ILE A 138 5.19 8.99 11.03
C ILE A 138 4.51 7.67 10.67
N PHE A 139 3.64 7.68 9.66
CA PHE A 139 2.88 6.49 9.27
C PHE A 139 3.77 5.40 8.67
N SER A 140 4.84 5.77 7.94
CA SER A 140 5.84 4.80 7.49
C SER A 140 6.57 4.11 8.65
N LEU A 141 6.86 4.82 9.74
CA LEU A 141 7.47 4.22 10.94
C LEU A 141 6.51 3.25 11.62
N VAL A 142 5.24 3.64 11.80
CA VAL A 142 4.20 2.78 12.39
C VAL A 142 4.02 1.50 11.57
N VAL A 143 3.85 1.60 10.26
CA VAL A 143 3.68 0.44 9.37
C VAL A 143 4.92 -0.46 9.42
N ASN A 144 6.13 0.11 9.43
CA ASN A 144 7.35 -0.68 9.53
C ASN A 144 7.52 -1.37 10.90
N PHE A 145 7.06 -0.74 11.98
CA PHE A 145 7.05 -1.34 13.31
C PHE A 145 6.11 -2.55 13.36
N ILE A 146 4.88 -2.41 12.84
CA ILE A 146 3.91 -3.51 12.75
C ILE A 146 4.49 -4.67 11.92
N ARG A 147 5.05 -4.38 10.74
CA ARG A 147 5.69 -5.39 9.87
C ARG A 147 6.85 -6.13 10.53
N LYS A 148 7.61 -5.47 11.41
CA LYS A 148 8.73 -6.09 12.14
C LYS A 148 8.22 -7.04 13.23
N LYS A 149 7.13 -6.71 13.92
CA LYS A 149 6.51 -7.59 14.92
C LYS A 149 5.98 -8.87 14.26
N THR A 150 5.19 -8.75 13.19
CA THR A 150 4.62 -9.91 12.48
C THR A 150 5.69 -10.85 11.91
N LYS A 151 6.88 -10.34 11.56
CA LYS A 151 7.98 -11.20 11.09
C LYS A 151 8.70 -11.99 12.19
N LYS A 152 8.56 -11.61 13.45
CA LYS A 152 9.15 -12.35 14.58
C LYS A 152 8.25 -13.51 15.02
N GLU A 153 6.97 -13.45 14.68
CA GLU A 153 5.99 -14.51 14.88
C GLU A 153 5.92 -15.36 13.60
N GLU A 154 6.84 -16.34 13.53
CA GLU A 154 6.94 -17.45 12.54
C GLU A 154 7.62 -17.21 11.16
N PRO A 155 8.43 -18.20 10.71
CA PRO A 155 7.90 -19.49 10.24
C PRO A 155 8.13 -20.61 11.26
N PHE A 156 7.05 -21.28 11.69
CA PHE A 156 7.12 -22.70 12.04
C PHE A 156 7.90 -23.40 10.93
N GLN A 157 9.05 -23.97 11.29
CA GLN A 157 9.98 -24.55 10.34
C GLN A 157 9.34 -25.81 9.74
N ILE A 158 8.64 -25.67 8.61
CA ILE A 158 8.39 -26.77 7.67
C ILE A 158 9.72 -27.11 6.95
N ARG A 159 10.81 -27.29 7.70
CA ARG A 159 12.08 -27.80 7.18
C ARG A 159 12.40 -29.20 7.68
N ASP A 160 11.63 -29.70 8.65
CA ASP A 160 11.78 -31.07 9.15
C ASP A 160 10.81 -32.08 8.54
N ILE A 161 9.90 -31.66 7.65
CA ILE A 161 9.03 -32.58 6.89
C ILE A 161 9.78 -33.20 5.69
N ASP A 162 10.94 -32.67 5.31
CA ASP A 162 11.80 -33.21 4.24
C ASP A 162 12.78 -34.30 4.70
N LYS A 163 12.63 -34.85 5.91
CA LYS A 163 13.14 -36.19 6.17
C LYS A 163 12.25 -37.18 5.43
N LYS A 164 12.53 -37.37 4.14
CA LYS A 164 12.07 -38.55 3.40
C LYS A 164 12.27 -39.76 4.30
N VAL A 165 11.17 -40.32 4.81
CA VAL A 165 11.20 -41.57 5.56
C VAL A 165 11.52 -42.64 4.53
N VAL A 166 12.81 -42.86 4.28
CA VAL A 166 13.29 -43.91 3.39
C VAL A 166 13.09 -45.22 4.11
N SER A 167 11.95 -45.87 3.92
CA SER A 167 11.77 -47.23 4.37
C SER A 167 12.44 -48.19 3.38
N ILE A 168 13.12 -49.22 3.88
CA ILE A 168 13.80 -50.23 3.07
C ILE A 168 13.07 -51.56 3.27
N CYS A 169 12.70 -52.23 2.18
CA CYS A 169 12.13 -53.57 2.27
C CYS A 169 13.18 -54.55 2.84
N PRO A 170 12.89 -55.27 3.94
CA PRO A 170 13.83 -56.22 4.54
C PRO A 170 14.06 -57.47 3.66
N GLN A 171 13.15 -57.78 2.75
CA GLN A 171 13.22 -58.98 1.90
C GLN A 171 14.04 -58.76 0.61
N CYS A 172 13.98 -57.57 0.01
CA CYS A 172 14.59 -57.33 -1.30
C CYS A 172 15.41 -56.04 -1.40
N GLY A 173 15.56 -55.30 -0.30
CA GLY A 173 16.38 -54.09 -0.23
C GLY A 173 15.84 -52.88 -1.00
N THR A 174 14.60 -52.95 -1.51
CA THR A 174 14.00 -51.85 -2.28
C THR A 174 13.69 -50.66 -1.36
N LYS A 175 14.07 -49.45 -1.78
CA LYS A 175 13.89 -48.19 -1.04
C LYS A 175 12.57 -47.53 -1.43
N PHE A 176 11.84 -47.00 -0.46
CA PHE A 176 10.60 -46.27 -0.68
C PHE A 176 10.68 -44.88 -0.06
N ASP A 177 10.19 -43.88 -0.80
CA ASP A 177 10.04 -42.51 -0.32
C ASP A 177 8.77 -42.32 0.54
N SER A 178 8.13 -43.42 0.97
CA SER A 178 6.92 -43.47 1.79
C SER A 178 6.93 -44.75 2.66
N LYS A 179 5.88 -44.97 3.48
CA LYS A 179 5.65 -46.22 4.23
C LYS A 179 4.61 -47.09 3.52
N PRO A 180 4.95 -47.86 2.47
CA PRO A 180 4.00 -48.74 1.82
C PRO A 180 3.68 -49.97 2.69
N LEU A 181 2.44 -50.44 2.64
CA LEU A 181 2.01 -51.68 3.32
C LEU A 181 2.60 -52.94 2.68
N TYR A 182 2.94 -52.87 1.39
CA TYR A 182 3.49 -53.97 0.60
C TYR A 182 4.64 -53.48 -0.28
N CYS A 183 5.68 -54.28 -0.44
CA CYS A 183 6.75 -53.99 -1.39
C CYS A 183 6.28 -54.27 -2.83
N TYR A 184 6.32 -53.28 -3.71
CA TYR A 184 5.95 -53.45 -5.12
C TYR A 184 6.82 -54.45 -5.90
N LYS A 185 8.03 -54.75 -5.42
CA LYS A 185 8.99 -55.61 -6.12
C LYS A 185 8.88 -57.08 -5.72
N CYS A 186 8.66 -57.36 -4.44
CA CYS A 186 8.61 -58.74 -3.93
C CYS A 186 7.26 -59.12 -3.30
N ASN A 187 6.26 -58.22 -3.32
CA ASN A 187 4.94 -58.38 -2.70
C ASN A 187 4.96 -58.74 -1.20
N ALA A 188 6.11 -58.62 -0.53
CA ALA A 188 6.20 -58.83 0.91
C ALA A 188 5.43 -57.73 1.67
N LYS A 189 4.67 -58.13 2.69
CA LYS A 189 3.93 -57.25 3.61
C LYS A 189 4.91 -56.58 4.58
N LEU A 190 4.78 -55.27 4.82
CA LEU A 190 5.75 -54.41 5.51
C LEU A 190 5.23 -53.83 6.85
N ILE A 191 4.18 -54.41 7.46
CA ILE A 191 3.51 -53.83 8.63
C ILE A 191 4.25 -54.19 9.93
N ASP A 192 4.64 -53.17 10.70
CA ASP A 192 4.73 -53.23 12.17
C ASP A 192 3.33 -52.97 12.75
N GLU A 193 2.81 -53.93 13.51
CA GLU A 193 1.56 -53.77 14.24
C GLU A 193 1.75 -52.71 15.36
N THR A 194 0.87 -51.71 15.38
CA THR A 194 0.82 -50.69 16.43
C THR A 194 0.29 -51.27 17.74
N PRO A 195 0.53 -50.59 18.88
CA PRO A 195 -0.59 -50.38 19.77
C PRO A 195 -0.81 -48.89 20.08
N SER A 196 -2.06 -48.50 19.90
CA SER A 196 -2.73 -47.42 20.61
C SER A 196 -2.42 -47.46 22.11
N VAL A 197 -1.96 -46.33 22.68
CA VAL A 197 -2.20 -46.03 24.10
C VAL A 197 -2.84 -44.66 24.23
N SER A 198 -4.15 -44.73 24.46
CA SER A 198 -5.00 -43.72 25.04
C SER A 198 -4.52 -43.23 26.42
N LYS A 199 -4.67 -41.92 26.65
CA LYS A 199 -4.97 -41.23 27.94
C LYS A 199 -4.13 -41.59 29.18
N LYS A 200 -3.42 -40.57 29.71
CA LYS A 200 -3.49 -40.19 31.13
C LYS A 200 -3.29 -38.67 31.30
N LYS A 201 -4.38 -37.97 31.61
CA LYS A 201 -4.40 -36.64 32.24
C LYS A 201 -4.89 -36.83 33.68
N ALA A 202 -4.21 -36.15 34.62
CA ALA A 202 -4.66 -35.64 35.92
C ALA A 202 -5.12 -36.62 37.04
N LYS A 203 -4.34 -36.65 38.14
CA LYS A 203 -4.68 -36.18 39.51
C LYS A 203 -3.47 -36.48 40.42
N ASN A 204 -2.70 -35.49 40.88
CA ASN A 204 -2.82 -34.86 42.20
C ASN A 204 -3.41 -35.76 43.29
N GLU A 205 -2.56 -36.24 44.19
CA GLU A 205 -2.84 -36.31 45.63
C GLU A 205 -1.53 -36.41 46.42
N SER A 206 -1.46 -35.56 47.44
CA SER A 206 -0.43 -35.35 48.45
C SER A 206 -0.40 -36.44 49.52
N LEU A 207 0.79 -36.78 50.02
CA LEU A 207 1.12 -36.90 51.45
C LEU A 207 2.63 -37.08 51.63
#